data_AF-A0A7S4QS10-F1
#
_entry.id   AF-A0A7S4QS10-F1
#
_cell.length_a   1.000
_cell.length_b   1.000
_cell.length_c   1.000
_cell.angle_alpha   90.00
_cell.angle_beta   90.00
_cell.angle_gamma   90.00
#
_symmetry.space_group_name_H-M   'P 1'
#
loop_
_entity.id
_entity.type
_entity.pdbx_description
1 polymer ?
#
loop_
_entity_poly.entity_id
_entity_poly.type
_entity_poly.pdbx_seq_one_letter_code
_entity_poly.pdbx_strand_id
1 'polypeptide(L)'
;NQSEQKNSSSGFKQEQEALAWIYVGLIRLHLFLPSSPMDPGKKPAAKVSQLDDYLLDLGCNLWAIRLQSGFDKGDFSPHHSQSRQLIKEAEEVSKKRMKQDKKKVERPVKAPPFLSLFRESHTFASKNASVDKVLDLVDSIQNAKNNEEQAPLAHSKEINWQSSSGVFCNRLLSHYVAYEDVAVPIANSVRNIQYGLRELCRICMIKRTTHADKIVQMQDSLLQYPIGNLFETDPTNDIGATLRSVWDEAKAKPISLHSPAKQSSKRCQLALLLSSLARMDVQQRACRKKADCKLIEAFDRIVMSVLMLYDGTNEISPHQTPENSNIILHKSEAEDERSERLFREQFPDHAKEFCEIVESIEYADDDAPTEVDTSKETEADTEGFALSDDEVSLLCELHRFMFLDAVQGINDHCRIRAFKLGYDAASQLNHVTQWMESKRNTGKSTGAHMMALCLHTITDTKTSFTMNDSAYRADFHHDAN
;
A
#
# COMPACT_ATOMS: atom_id res chain seq x y z
N ASN A 1 15.98 29.17 3.33
CA ASN A 1 17.10 29.49 2.41
C ASN A 1 17.99 28.30 2.03
N GLN A 2 18.86 27.73 2.89
CA GLN A 2 19.71 26.59 2.46
C GLN A 2 18.96 25.23 2.36
N SER A 3 17.91 25.03 3.18
CA SER A 3 17.04 23.83 3.13
C SER A 3 16.11 23.82 1.91
N GLU A 4 15.55 24.97 1.54
CA GLU A 4 14.73 25.14 0.33
C GLU A 4 15.54 24.95 -0.96
N GLN A 5 16.80 25.43 -1.00
CA GLN A 5 17.68 25.22 -2.14
C GLN A 5 18.01 23.73 -2.34
N LYS A 6 18.25 22.96 -1.27
CA LYS A 6 18.46 21.50 -1.38
C LYS A 6 17.22 20.77 -1.91
N ASN A 7 16.02 21.09 -1.39
CA ASN A 7 14.77 20.47 -1.84
C ASN A 7 14.39 20.84 -3.30
N SER A 8 14.73 22.06 -3.75
CA SER A 8 14.52 22.44 -5.15
C SER A 8 15.43 21.66 -6.11
N SER A 9 16.67 21.39 -5.70
CA SER A 9 17.64 20.65 -6.52
C SER A 9 17.34 19.15 -6.63
N SER A 10 16.77 18.53 -5.58
CA SER A 10 16.36 17.13 -5.61
C SER A 10 15.09 16.93 -6.42
N GLY A 11 14.10 17.81 -6.28
CA GLY A 11 12.86 17.76 -7.04
C GLY A 11 13.08 17.90 -8.56
N PHE A 12 14.00 18.77 -8.97
CA PHE A 12 14.37 18.92 -10.39
C PHE A 12 15.01 17.66 -10.98
N LYS A 13 15.90 16.99 -10.22
CA LYS A 13 16.51 15.72 -10.65
C LYS A 13 15.48 14.61 -10.80
N GLN A 14 14.56 14.50 -9.85
CA GLN A 14 13.47 13.50 -9.89
C GLN A 14 12.54 13.75 -11.08
N GLU A 15 12.23 15.02 -11.40
CA GLU A 15 11.40 15.36 -12.55
C GLU A 15 12.07 14.97 -13.87
N GLN A 16 13.37 15.24 -14.01
CA GLN A 16 14.14 14.82 -15.19
C GLN A 16 14.24 13.30 -15.32
N GLU A 17 14.38 12.58 -14.20
CA GLU A 17 14.38 11.13 -14.20
C GLU A 17 13.03 10.57 -14.68
N ALA A 18 11.92 11.11 -14.19
CA ALA A 18 10.58 10.73 -14.63
C ALA A 18 10.38 10.96 -16.14
N LEU A 19 10.82 12.12 -16.65
CA LEU A 19 10.78 12.42 -18.08
C LEU A 19 11.67 11.45 -18.90
N ALA A 20 12.85 11.11 -18.40
CA ALA A 20 13.74 10.15 -19.06
C ALA A 20 13.07 8.77 -19.22
N TRP A 21 12.36 8.28 -18.18
CA TRP A 21 11.60 7.04 -18.27
C TRP A 21 10.52 7.07 -19.35
N ILE A 22 9.82 8.21 -19.49
CA ILE A 22 8.79 8.41 -20.53
C ILE A 22 9.43 8.39 -21.91
N TYR A 23 10.48 9.18 -22.14
CA TYR A 23 11.14 9.26 -23.45
C TYR A 23 11.77 7.92 -23.86
N VAL A 24 12.46 7.25 -22.94
CA VAL A 24 13.01 5.90 -23.19
C VAL A 24 11.89 4.91 -23.49
N GLY A 25 10.77 4.99 -22.79
CA GLY A 25 9.58 4.18 -23.04
C GLY A 25 8.99 4.40 -24.44
N LEU A 26 8.84 5.66 -24.87
CA LEU A 26 8.35 6.02 -26.20
C LEU A 26 9.27 5.53 -27.31
N ILE A 27 10.58 5.79 -27.18
CA ILE A 27 11.58 5.35 -28.16
C ILE A 27 11.56 3.83 -28.29
N ARG A 28 11.59 3.10 -27.16
CA ARG A 28 11.55 1.64 -27.17
C ARG A 28 10.27 1.11 -27.77
N LEU A 29 9.11 1.71 -27.45
CA LEU A 29 7.83 1.30 -28.00
C LEU A 29 7.87 1.38 -29.54
N HIS A 30 8.28 2.50 -30.10
CA HIS A 30 8.33 2.68 -31.56
C HIS A 30 9.40 1.83 -32.26
N LEU A 31 10.51 1.51 -31.58
CA LEU A 31 11.53 0.60 -32.11
C LEU A 31 11.11 -0.87 -32.08
N PHE A 32 10.35 -1.30 -31.06
CA PHE A 32 9.91 -2.68 -30.91
C PHE A 32 8.59 -3.01 -31.62
N LEU A 33 7.86 -2.00 -32.11
CA LEU A 33 6.70 -2.24 -32.96
C LEU A 33 7.12 -3.00 -34.22
N PRO A 34 6.45 -4.12 -34.56
CA PRO A 34 6.80 -4.86 -35.75
C PRO A 34 6.56 -4.00 -37.00
N SER A 35 7.52 -3.96 -37.93
CA SER A 35 7.42 -3.18 -39.16
C SER A 35 6.58 -3.88 -40.25
N SER A 36 6.26 -5.16 -40.08
CA SER A 36 5.54 -5.99 -41.05
C SER A 36 4.48 -6.83 -40.33
N PRO A 37 3.33 -7.13 -40.98
CA PRO A 37 2.32 -8.05 -40.45
C PRO A 37 2.76 -9.53 -40.48
N MET A 38 3.99 -9.82 -40.90
CA MET A 38 4.56 -11.16 -40.93
C MET A 38 5.37 -11.44 -39.65
N ASP A 39 5.17 -12.61 -39.05
CA ASP A 39 5.91 -13.04 -37.85
C ASP A 39 7.41 -13.19 -38.17
N PRO A 40 8.29 -12.39 -37.57
CA PRO A 40 9.73 -12.51 -37.79
C PRO A 40 10.28 -13.87 -37.35
N GLY A 41 9.66 -14.51 -36.36
CA GLY A 41 10.03 -15.85 -35.87
C GLY A 41 9.77 -16.97 -36.88
N LYS A 42 8.94 -16.75 -37.91
CA LYS A 42 8.68 -17.72 -38.98
C LYS A 42 9.71 -17.69 -40.11
N LYS A 43 10.55 -16.65 -40.19
CA LYS A 43 11.54 -16.52 -41.26
C LYS A 43 12.52 -17.70 -41.34
N PRO A 44 13.09 -18.21 -40.23
CA PRO A 44 13.93 -19.41 -40.27
C PRO A 44 13.17 -20.66 -40.74
N ALA A 45 11.92 -20.83 -40.30
CA ALA A 45 11.07 -21.96 -40.71
C ALA A 45 10.79 -21.96 -42.22
N ALA A 46 10.44 -20.80 -42.78
CA ALA A 46 10.23 -20.65 -44.22
C ALA A 46 11.50 -20.93 -45.02
N LYS A 47 12.66 -20.52 -44.49
CA LYS A 47 13.95 -20.81 -45.11
C LYS A 47 14.31 -22.29 -45.07
N VAL A 48 13.95 -23.00 -44.01
CA VAL A 48 14.09 -24.47 -43.94
C VAL A 48 13.20 -25.13 -44.99
N SER A 49 11.93 -24.72 -45.09
CA SER A 49 11.00 -25.24 -46.12
C SER A 49 11.55 -25.07 -47.53
N GLN A 50 12.09 -23.88 -47.86
CA GLN A 50 12.70 -23.63 -49.16
C GLN A 50 13.92 -24.52 -49.43
N LEU A 51 14.73 -24.79 -48.40
CA LEU A 51 15.89 -25.69 -48.53
C LEU A 51 15.45 -27.15 -48.68
N ASP A 52 14.38 -27.56 -48.01
CA ASP A 52 13.79 -28.88 -48.15
C ASP A 52 13.24 -29.09 -49.58
N ASP A 53 12.54 -28.10 -50.16
CA ASP A 53 12.09 -28.11 -51.56
C ASP A 53 13.26 -28.20 -52.54
N TYR A 54 14.35 -27.48 -52.26
CA TYR A 54 15.55 -27.51 -53.11
C TYR A 54 16.29 -28.84 -53.03
N LEU A 55 16.35 -29.46 -51.84
CA LEU A 55 16.91 -30.82 -51.68
C LEU A 55 16.08 -31.85 -52.45
N LEU A 56 14.75 -31.69 -52.47
CA LEU A 56 13.87 -32.55 -53.25
C LEU A 56 14.17 -32.43 -54.75
N ASP A 57 14.32 -31.21 -55.28
CA ASP A 57 14.67 -30.97 -56.68
C ASP A 57 16.03 -31.58 -57.06
N LEU A 58 17.06 -31.38 -56.22
CA LEU A 58 18.37 -32.02 -56.40
C LEU A 58 18.27 -33.56 -56.41
N GLY A 59 17.43 -34.12 -55.53
CA GLY A 59 17.15 -35.55 -55.47
C GLY A 59 16.47 -36.08 -56.73
N CYS A 60 15.45 -35.36 -57.23
CA CYS A 60 14.75 -35.68 -58.48
C CYS A 60 15.71 -35.63 -59.68
N ASN A 61 16.53 -34.58 -59.78
CA ASN A 61 17.52 -34.44 -60.85
C ASN A 61 18.57 -35.56 -60.82
N LEU A 62 19.07 -35.90 -59.63
CA LEU A 62 19.99 -37.03 -59.46
C LEU A 62 19.33 -38.35 -59.88
N TRP A 63 18.06 -38.56 -59.52
CA TRP A 63 17.32 -39.75 -59.88
C TRP A 63 17.07 -39.86 -61.39
N ALA A 64 16.72 -38.74 -62.04
CA ALA A 64 16.55 -38.68 -63.49
C ALA A 64 17.85 -39.05 -64.23
N ILE A 65 19.00 -38.52 -63.81
CA ILE A 65 20.31 -38.86 -64.40
C ILE A 65 20.63 -40.35 -64.21
N ARG A 66 20.36 -40.89 -63.02
CA ARG A 66 20.57 -42.32 -62.72
C ARG A 66 19.70 -43.22 -63.58
N LEU A 67 18.42 -42.87 -63.76
CA LEU A 67 17.51 -43.61 -64.62
C LEU A 67 17.94 -43.55 -66.08
N GLN A 68 18.26 -42.37 -66.60
CA GLN A 68 18.71 -42.21 -67.98
C GLN A 68 19.96 -43.06 -68.25
N SER A 69 20.96 -42.99 -67.36
CA SER A 69 22.15 -43.84 -67.47
C SER A 69 21.83 -45.34 -67.35
N GLY A 70 20.89 -45.71 -66.49
CA GLY A 70 20.43 -47.09 -66.33
C GLY A 70 19.79 -47.63 -67.61
N PHE A 71 18.96 -46.84 -68.29
CA PHE A 71 18.36 -47.21 -69.58
C PHE A 71 19.38 -47.24 -70.72
N ASP A 72 20.28 -46.25 -70.79
CA ASP A 72 21.21 -46.12 -71.91
C ASP A 72 22.40 -47.11 -71.82
N LYS A 73 22.87 -47.39 -70.60
CA LYS A 73 24.15 -48.11 -70.36
C LYS A 73 24.02 -49.31 -69.42
N GLY A 74 22.85 -49.55 -68.83
CA GLY A 74 22.65 -50.59 -67.82
C GLY A 74 23.23 -50.25 -66.43
N ASP A 75 23.78 -49.05 -66.24
CA ASP A 75 24.36 -48.60 -64.96
C ASP A 75 23.49 -47.51 -64.32
N PHE A 76 22.80 -47.87 -63.23
CA PHE A 76 21.93 -47.00 -62.44
C PHE A 76 22.68 -46.18 -61.38
N SER A 77 24.00 -46.36 -61.25
CA SER A 77 24.84 -45.58 -60.36
C SER A 77 26.07 -45.03 -61.10
N PRO A 78 25.86 -44.25 -62.18
CA PRO A 78 26.96 -43.71 -62.96
C PRO A 78 27.88 -42.85 -62.10
N HIS A 79 29.19 -43.10 -62.20
CA HIS A 79 30.22 -42.22 -61.64
C HIS A 79 30.43 -40.96 -62.49
N HIS A 80 29.34 -40.32 -62.91
CA HIS A 80 29.39 -39.12 -63.73
C HIS A 80 29.84 -37.90 -62.92
N SER A 81 30.47 -36.93 -63.58
CA SER A 81 30.88 -35.66 -62.95
C SER A 81 29.65 -34.89 -62.43
N GLN A 82 28.56 -34.87 -63.20
CA GLN A 82 27.32 -34.18 -62.84
C GLN A 82 26.65 -34.81 -61.60
N SER A 83 26.57 -36.14 -61.51
CA SER A 83 26.01 -36.81 -60.33
C SER A 83 26.82 -36.53 -59.06
N ARG A 84 28.16 -36.46 -59.17
CA ARG A 84 29.03 -36.07 -58.05
C ARG A 84 28.87 -34.60 -57.65
N GLN A 85 28.63 -33.70 -58.61
CA GLN A 85 28.33 -32.29 -58.32
C GLN A 85 27.01 -32.15 -57.56
N LEU A 86 25.94 -32.80 -58.02
CA LEU A 86 24.63 -32.76 -57.36
C LEU A 86 24.68 -33.33 -55.93
N ILE A 87 25.42 -34.41 -55.69
CA ILE A 87 25.58 -34.98 -54.35
C ILE A 87 26.33 -33.99 -53.42
N LYS A 88 27.42 -33.38 -53.89
CA LYS A 88 28.15 -32.37 -53.11
C LYS A 88 27.27 -31.17 -52.78
N GLU A 89 26.51 -30.69 -53.75
CA GLU A 89 25.57 -29.58 -53.56
C GLU A 89 24.48 -29.96 -52.53
N ALA A 90 23.91 -31.16 -52.63
CA ALA A 90 22.94 -31.66 -51.66
C ALA A 90 23.54 -31.75 -50.23
N GLU A 91 24.80 -32.17 -50.08
CA GLU A 91 25.48 -32.17 -48.78
C GLU A 91 25.65 -30.76 -48.21
N GLU A 92 26.03 -29.78 -49.04
CA GLU A 92 26.17 -28.38 -48.64
C GLU A 92 24.83 -27.77 -48.24
N VAL A 93 23.78 -28.02 -49.02
CA VAL A 93 22.42 -27.56 -48.76
C VAL A 93 21.88 -28.21 -47.48
N SER A 94 22.11 -29.50 -47.26
CA SER A 94 21.75 -30.21 -46.02
C SER A 94 22.43 -29.59 -44.79
N LYS A 95 23.72 -29.25 -44.89
CA LYS A 95 24.43 -28.51 -43.82
C LYS A 95 23.81 -27.13 -43.57
N LYS A 96 23.41 -26.40 -44.61
CA LYS A 96 22.71 -25.10 -44.48
C LYS A 96 21.34 -25.28 -43.82
N ARG A 97 20.60 -26.32 -44.20
CA ARG A 97 19.29 -26.70 -43.64
C ARG A 97 19.39 -26.96 -42.14
N MET A 98 20.32 -27.81 -41.71
CA MET A 98 20.55 -28.08 -40.28
C MET A 98 20.88 -26.82 -39.47
N LYS A 99 21.65 -25.87 -40.04
CA LYS A 99 21.97 -24.60 -39.37
C LYS A 99 20.76 -23.68 -39.22
N GLN A 100 19.83 -23.68 -40.17
CA GLN A 100 18.61 -22.87 -40.09
C GLN A 100 17.56 -23.50 -39.18
N ASP A 101 17.48 -24.82 -39.16
CA ASP A 101 16.53 -25.57 -38.32
C ASP A 101 16.71 -25.26 -36.83
N LYS A 102 17.97 -25.15 -36.37
CA LYS A 102 18.31 -24.73 -35.00
C LYS A 102 17.83 -23.33 -34.61
N LYS A 103 17.48 -22.47 -35.59
CA LYS A 103 17.03 -21.08 -35.36
C LYS A 103 15.52 -20.94 -35.41
N LYS A 104 14.80 -22.04 -35.62
CA LYS A 104 13.35 -22.04 -35.74
C LYS A 104 12.73 -21.69 -34.39
N VAL A 105 11.88 -20.66 -34.38
CA VAL A 105 11.03 -20.35 -33.23
C VAL A 105 9.76 -21.16 -33.37
N GLU A 106 9.51 -22.05 -32.42
CA GLU A 106 8.31 -22.87 -32.42
C GLU A 106 7.15 -22.10 -31.81
N ARG A 107 6.06 -21.96 -32.59
CA ARG A 107 4.80 -21.37 -32.13
C ARG A 107 3.79 -22.51 -31.92
N PRO A 108 3.04 -22.55 -30.80
CA PRO A 108 1.97 -23.53 -30.62
C PRO A 108 0.94 -23.45 -31.76
N VAL A 109 0.36 -24.59 -32.16
CA VAL A 109 -0.65 -24.67 -33.24
C VAL A 109 -1.90 -23.84 -32.90
N LYS A 110 -2.21 -23.70 -31.61
CA LYS A 110 -3.35 -22.91 -31.11
C LYS A 110 -3.05 -21.41 -30.95
N ALA A 111 -1.87 -20.93 -31.36
CA ALA A 111 -1.50 -19.53 -31.20
C ALA A 111 -2.42 -18.61 -32.03
N PRO A 112 -2.84 -17.45 -31.50
CA PRO A 112 -3.57 -16.46 -32.28
C PRO A 112 -2.77 -16.00 -33.50
N PRO A 113 -3.42 -15.53 -34.58
CA PRO A 113 -2.70 -15.00 -35.75
C PRO A 113 -1.83 -13.79 -35.39
N PHE A 114 -0.57 -13.78 -35.82
CA PHE A 114 0.34 -12.63 -35.59
C PHE A 114 -0.22 -11.30 -36.15
N LEU A 115 -1.02 -11.35 -37.21
CA LEU A 115 -1.67 -10.16 -37.77
C LEU A 115 -2.55 -9.42 -36.75
N SER A 116 -3.21 -10.13 -35.82
CA SER A 116 -4.03 -9.47 -34.80
C SER A 116 -3.14 -8.75 -33.77
N LEU A 117 -2.06 -9.38 -33.32
CA LEU A 117 -1.03 -8.75 -32.47
C LEU A 117 -0.47 -7.48 -33.11
N PHE A 118 -0.11 -7.56 -34.40
CA PHE A 118 0.41 -6.44 -35.18
C PHE A 118 -0.60 -5.28 -35.19
N ARG A 119 -1.86 -5.55 -35.59
CA ARG A 119 -2.90 -4.52 -35.67
C ARG A 119 -3.19 -3.89 -34.33
N GLU A 120 -3.28 -4.70 -33.29
CA GLU A 120 -3.57 -4.23 -31.95
C GLU A 120 -2.46 -3.33 -31.41
N SER A 121 -1.20 -3.76 -31.55
CA SER A 121 -0.03 -3.01 -31.08
C SER A 121 0.09 -1.66 -31.81
N HIS A 122 -0.10 -1.65 -33.13
CA HIS A 122 -0.12 -0.41 -33.92
C HIS A 122 -1.30 0.50 -33.58
N THR A 123 -2.48 -0.09 -33.36
CA THR A 123 -3.68 0.68 -32.96
C THR A 123 -3.47 1.35 -31.62
N PHE A 124 -2.90 0.64 -30.64
CA PHE A 124 -2.57 1.21 -29.34
C PHE A 124 -1.52 2.32 -29.45
N ALA A 125 -0.43 2.07 -30.18
CA ALA A 125 0.63 3.05 -30.39
C ALA A 125 0.14 4.32 -31.13
N SER A 126 -0.84 4.19 -32.03
CA SER A 126 -1.36 5.33 -32.79
C SER A 126 -2.47 6.08 -32.03
N LYS A 127 -3.29 5.37 -31.24
CA LYS A 127 -4.46 5.97 -30.57
C LYS A 127 -4.19 6.40 -29.13
N ASN A 128 -3.43 5.63 -28.36
CA ASN A 128 -3.27 5.82 -26.93
C ASN A 128 -1.85 6.26 -26.56
N ALA A 129 -0.85 5.64 -27.16
CA ALA A 129 0.57 5.91 -26.89
C ALA A 129 1.26 6.63 -28.06
N SER A 130 0.52 7.49 -28.77
CA SER A 130 1.15 8.33 -29.81
C SER A 130 2.04 9.36 -29.12
N VAL A 131 3.17 9.68 -29.77
CA VAL A 131 4.16 10.62 -29.22
C VAL A 131 3.48 11.91 -28.77
N ASP A 132 2.70 12.54 -29.65
CA ASP A 132 2.00 13.79 -29.34
C ASP A 132 1.07 13.67 -28.12
N LYS A 133 0.28 12.60 -28.01
CA LYS A 133 -0.67 12.44 -26.88
C LYS A 133 0.03 12.22 -25.56
N VAL A 134 1.13 11.49 -25.56
CA VAL A 134 1.92 11.24 -24.34
C VAL A 134 2.64 12.53 -23.93
N LEU A 135 3.17 13.30 -24.88
CA LEU A 135 3.79 14.60 -24.60
C LEU A 135 2.76 15.64 -24.15
N ASP A 136 1.59 15.71 -24.77
CA ASP A 136 0.47 16.56 -24.34
C ASP A 136 0.04 16.25 -22.90
N LEU A 137 0.08 14.96 -22.52
CA LEU A 137 -0.21 14.53 -21.16
C LEU A 137 0.90 14.96 -20.19
N VAL A 138 2.17 14.82 -20.58
CA VAL A 138 3.33 15.33 -19.81
C VAL A 138 3.19 16.84 -19.58
N ASP A 139 2.93 17.60 -20.64
CA ASP A 139 2.74 19.05 -20.57
C ASP A 139 1.55 19.42 -19.68
N SER A 140 0.43 18.67 -19.79
CA SER A 140 -0.73 18.85 -18.92
C SER A 140 -0.37 18.64 -17.44
N ILE A 141 0.47 17.66 -17.11
CA ILE A 141 0.91 17.36 -15.74
C ILE A 141 1.90 18.42 -15.23
N GLN A 142 2.81 18.90 -16.09
CA GLN A 142 3.77 19.95 -15.74
C GLN A 142 3.08 21.31 -15.58
N ASN A 143 2.13 21.66 -16.43
CA ASN A 143 1.35 22.90 -16.32
C ASN A 143 0.49 22.91 -15.05
N ALA A 144 -0.04 21.75 -14.67
CA ALA A 144 -0.77 21.55 -13.43
C ALA A 144 0.06 21.81 -12.15
N LYS A 145 1.41 21.80 -12.24
CA LYS A 145 2.30 22.22 -11.14
C LYS A 145 2.16 23.72 -10.81
N ASN A 146 1.84 24.53 -11.82
CA ASN A 146 1.74 25.99 -11.72
C ASN A 146 0.29 26.47 -11.63
N ASN A 147 -0.67 25.68 -12.13
CA ASN A 147 -2.08 26.02 -12.16
C ASN A 147 -2.94 24.95 -11.44
N GLU A 148 -3.37 25.25 -10.22
CA GLU A 148 -4.09 24.31 -9.36
C GLU A 148 -5.43 23.85 -9.94
N GLU A 149 -6.11 24.66 -10.74
CA GLU A 149 -7.40 24.29 -11.33
C GLU A 149 -7.29 23.17 -12.38
N GLN A 150 -6.14 23.08 -13.05
CA GLN A 150 -5.91 22.09 -14.12
C GLN A 150 -5.40 20.74 -13.59
N ALA A 151 -4.91 20.71 -12.36
CA ALA A 151 -4.32 19.54 -11.76
C ALA A 151 -5.29 18.34 -11.52
N PRO A 152 -6.57 18.48 -11.11
CA PRO A 152 -7.48 17.33 -11.06
C PRO A 152 -7.77 16.76 -12.46
N LEU A 153 -7.85 17.61 -13.49
CA LEU A 153 -8.07 17.18 -14.86
C LEU A 153 -6.86 16.41 -15.40
N ALA A 154 -5.64 16.93 -15.19
CA ALA A 154 -4.41 16.25 -15.58
C ALA A 154 -4.26 14.89 -14.87
N HIS A 155 -4.59 14.83 -13.57
CA HIS A 155 -4.55 13.58 -12.81
C HIS A 155 -5.58 12.56 -13.32
N SER A 156 -6.81 12.99 -13.63
CA SER A 156 -7.83 12.11 -14.21
C SER A 156 -7.41 11.56 -15.58
N LYS A 157 -6.82 12.42 -16.44
CA LYS A 157 -6.27 11.99 -17.74
C LYS A 157 -5.16 10.95 -17.56
N GLU A 158 -4.25 11.15 -16.61
CA GLU A 158 -3.19 10.18 -16.29
C GLU A 158 -3.79 8.83 -15.82
N ILE A 159 -4.73 8.84 -14.89
CA ILE A 159 -5.38 7.60 -14.39
C ILE A 159 -6.07 6.84 -15.53
N ASN A 160 -6.80 7.55 -16.40
CA ASN A 160 -7.46 6.94 -17.54
C ASN A 160 -6.46 6.31 -18.52
N TRP A 161 -5.33 6.98 -18.74
CA TRP A 161 -4.24 6.46 -19.56
C TRP A 161 -3.59 5.23 -18.92
N GLN A 162 -3.36 5.25 -17.60
CA GLN A 162 -2.82 4.10 -16.85
C GLN A 162 -3.72 2.88 -16.93
N SER A 163 -5.03 3.07 -16.74
CA SER A 163 -6.02 1.99 -16.82
C SER A 163 -6.06 1.38 -18.22
N SER A 164 -6.17 2.22 -19.26
CA SER A 164 -6.20 1.77 -20.66
C SER A 164 -4.93 1.02 -21.06
N SER A 165 -3.77 1.54 -20.64
CA SER A 165 -2.46 0.93 -20.91
C SER A 165 -2.26 -0.37 -20.14
N GLY A 166 -2.73 -0.45 -18.89
CA GLY A 166 -2.71 -1.66 -18.08
C GLY A 166 -3.55 -2.78 -18.69
N VAL A 167 -4.78 -2.47 -19.15
CA VAL A 167 -5.64 -3.42 -19.86
C VAL A 167 -4.97 -3.91 -21.14
N PHE A 168 -4.38 -3.00 -21.92
CA PHE A 168 -3.61 -3.38 -23.12
C PHE A 168 -2.45 -4.33 -22.78
N CYS A 169 -1.59 -3.99 -21.82
CA CYS A 169 -0.47 -4.85 -21.41
C CYS A 169 -0.93 -6.22 -20.90
N ASN A 170 -1.99 -6.27 -20.11
CA ASN A 170 -2.54 -7.54 -19.60
C ASN A 170 -3.07 -8.41 -20.74
N ARG A 171 -3.80 -7.81 -21.70
CA ARG A 171 -4.29 -8.52 -22.88
C ARG A 171 -3.15 -8.98 -23.78
N LEU A 172 -2.15 -8.13 -23.97
CA LEU A 172 -0.96 -8.44 -24.75
C LEU A 172 -0.23 -9.67 -24.21
N LEU A 173 0.00 -9.72 -22.89
CA LEU A 173 0.74 -10.80 -22.24
C LEU A 173 -0.08 -12.06 -21.99
N SER A 174 -1.41 -11.99 -21.95
CA SER A 174 -2.27 -13.16 -21.73
C SER A 174 -2.77 -13.78 -23.04
N HIS A 175 -3.18 -12.98 -24.01
CA HIS A 175 -3.71 -13.47 -25.28
C HIS A 175 -2.59 -13.87 -26.25
N TYR A 176 -1.46 -13.15 -26.23
CA TYR A 176 -0.36 -13.35 -27.18
C TYR A 176 0.88 -13.99 -26.55
N VAL A 177 0.71 -14.87 -25.55
CA VAL A 177 1.80 -15.60 -24.85
C VAL A 177 2.75 -16.30 -25.83
N ALA A 178 2.23 -16.83 -26.94
CA ALA A 178 3.04 -17.49 -27.98
C ALA A 178 4.07 -16.58 -28.68
N TYR A 179 3.94 -15.25 -28.52
CA TYR A 179 4.80 -14.23 -29.13
C TYR A 179 5.56 -13.44 -28.06
N GLU A 180 6.03 -14.11 -27.01
CA GLU A 180 6.75 -13.49 -25.88
C GLU A 180 7.91 -12.58 -26.33
N ASP A 181 8.66 -13.02 -27.34
CA ASP A 181 9.78 -12.31 -27.97
C ASP A 181 9.39 -10.94 -28.55
N VAL A 182 8.11 -10.72 -28.85
CA VAL A 182 7.57 -9.46 -29.37
C VAL A 182 6.70 -8.75 -28.33
N ALA A 183 5.83 -9.49 -27.64
CA ALA A 183 4.86 -8.96 -26.68
C ALA A 183 5.52 -8.36 -25.44
N VAL A 184 6.55 -9.02 -24.89
CA VAL A 184 7.21 -8.56 -23.65
C VAL A 184 7.98 -7.25 -23.85
N PRO A 185 8.80 -7.07 -24.90
CA PRO A 185 9.44 -5.77 -25.16
C PRO A 185 8.45 -4.62 -25.31
N ILE A 186 7.32 -4.84 -25.98
CA ILE A 186 6.27 -3.82 -26.14
C ILE A 186 5.64 -3.50 -24.77
N ALA A 187 5.23 -4.52 -24.00
CA ALA A 187 4.63 -4.32 -22.68
C ALA A 187 5.57 -3.58 -21.72
N ASN A 188 6.86 -3.93 -21.72
CA ASN A 188 7.86 -3.26 -20.88
C ASN A 188 8.09 -1.81 -21.30
N SER A 189 8.03 -1.50 -22.60
CA SER A 189 8.11 -0.13 -23.09
C SER A 189 6.94 0.71 -22.59
N VAL A 190 5.72 0.17 -22.62
CA VAL A 190 4.53 0.83 -22.06
C VAL A 190 4.67 0.99 -20.54
N ARG A 191 5.16 -0.01 -19.82
CA ARG A 191 5.39 0.08 -18.36
C ARG A 191 6.39 1.17 -17.98
N ASN A 192 7.42 1.41 -18.79
CA ASN A 192 8.34 2.53 -18.57
C ASN A 192 7.62 3.88 -18.65
N ILE A 193 6.73 4.04 -19.64
CA ILE A 193 5.90 5.24 -19.77
C ILE A 193 4.95 5.36 -18.57
N GLN A 194 4.30 4.25 -18.16
CA GLN A 194 3.43 4.21 -16.98
C GLN A 194 4.17 4.67 -15.72
N TYR A 195 5.35 4.15 -15.48
CA TYR A 195 6.18 4.52 -14.34
C TYR A 195 6.56 5.99 -14.38
N GLY A 196 7.08 6.48 -15.51
CA GLY A 196 7.49 7.87 -15.64
C GLY A 196 6.33 8.86 -15.51
N LEU A 197 5.16 8.57 -16.09
CA LEU A 197 3.96 9.41 -15.93
C LEU A 197 3.47 9.43 -14.48
N ARG A 198 3.44 8.27 -13.81
CA ARG A 198 3.04 8.17 -12.40
C ARG A 198 3.98 8.95 -11.50
N GLU A 199 5.28 8.85 -11.74
CA GLU A 199 6.30 9.55 -10.96
C GLU A 199 6.25 11.06 -11.22
N LEU A 200 6.07 11.48 -12.47
CA LEU A 200 5.88 12.89 -12.83
C LEU A 200 4.62 13.47 -12.15
N CYS A 201 3.51 12.74 -12.18
CA CYS A 201 2.29 13.13 -11.45
C CYS A 201 2.56 13.24 -9.95
N ARG A 202 3.28 12.29 -9.35
CA ARG A 202 3.65 12.35 -7.93
C ARG A 202 4.42 13.64 -7.66
N ILE A 203 5.50 13.89 -8.38
CA ILE A 203 6.37 15.06 -8.18
C ILE A 203 5.62 16.39 -8.34
N CYS A 204 4.83 16.54 -9.42
CA CYS A 204 4.10 17.78 -9.69
C CYS A 204 2.92 18.00 -8.74
N MET A 205 2.32 16.93 -8.20
CA MET A 205 1.12 17.00 -7.35
C MET A 205 1.41 16.91 -5.85
N ILE A 206 2.65 16.59 -5.42
CA ILE A 206 3.10 16.55 -4.00
C ILE A 206 2.80 17.86 -3.27
N LYS A 207 2.76 19.00 -3.97
CA LYS A 207 2.44 20.31 -3.34
C LYS A 207 1.01 20.39 -2.80
N ARG A 208 0.15 19.46 -3.18
CA ARG A 208 -1.16 19.27 -2.57
C ARG A 208 -0.99 18.38 -1.36
N THR A 209 -0.40 18.88 -0.28
CA THR A 209 -0.58 18.24 1.02
C THR A 209 -2.05 18.42 1.39
N THR A 210 -2.90 17.50 0.95
CA THR A 210 -4.25 17.44 1.48
C THR A 210 -4.16 17.03 2.94
N HIS A 211 -5.16 17.38 3.76
CA HIS A 211 -5.23 16.90 5.13
C HIS A 211 -5.14 15.36 5.20
N ALA A 212 -5.63 14.66 4.16
CA ALA A 212 -5.50 13.22 4.01
C ALA A 212 -4.04 12.74 3.85
N ASP A 213 -3.15 13.50 3.20
CA ASP A 213 -1.75 13.12 3.03
C ASP A 213 -0.96 13.30 4.32
N LYS A 214 -1.25 14.35 5.09
CA LYS A 214 -0.69 14.54 6.44
C LYS A 214 -1.10 13.40 7.38
N ILE A 215 -2.36 12.96 7.30
CA ILE A 215 -2.86 11.81 8.07
C ILE A 215 -2.14 10.53 7.68
N VAL A 216 -1.89 10.29 6.40
CA VAL A 216 -1.13 9.10 5.97
C VAL A 216 0.31 9.15 6.44
N GLN A 217 0.97 10.30 6.32
CA GLN A 217 2.32 10.45 6.85
C GLN A 217 2.37 10.21 8.36
N MET A 218 1.35 10.67 9.09
CA MET A 218 1.21 10.41 10.52
C MET A 218 0.98 8.90 10.79
N GLN A 219 0.08 8.25 10.05
CA GLN A 219 -0.19 6.82 10.16
C GLN A 219 1.06 5.98 9.84
N ASP A 220 1.77 6.28 8.76
CA ASP A 220 3.02 5.62 8.39
C ASP A 220 4.08 5.82 9.47
N SER A 221 4.19 7.02 10.05
CA SER A 221 5.11 7.30 11.16
C SER A 221 4.76 6.52 12.43
N LEU A 222 3.48 6.35 12.74
CA LEU A 222 2.99 5.56 13.87
C LEU A 222 3.20 4.04 13.68
N LEU A 223 3.29 3.57 12.44
CA LEU A 223 3.56 2.17 12.10
C LEU A 223 5.05 1.85 11.97
N GLN A 224 5.91 2.87 11.90
CA GLN A 224 7.36 2.68 11.93
C GLN A 224 7.84 2.19 13.30
N TYR A 225 8.94 1.42 13.28
CA TYR A 225 9.61 0.93 14.48
C TYR A 225 10.04 2.10 15.37
N PRO A 226 9.91 2.01 16.71
CA PRO A 226 10.08 3.15 17.63
C PRO A 226 11.54 3.56 17.87
N ILE A 227 12.40 3.50 16.84
CA ILE A 227 13.78 3.99 16.86
C ILE A 227 13.94 4.95 15.67
N GLY A 228 13.92 6.25 15.95
CA GLY A 228 14.05 7.29 14.94
C GLY A 228 13.67 8.67 15.48
N ASN A 229 14.03 9.72 14.75
CA ASN A 229 13.62 11.08 15.04
C ASN A 229 12.16 11.24 14.62
N LEU A 230 11.22 10.96 15.51
CA LEU A 230 9.80 11.19 15.21
C LEU A 230 9.45 12.67 15.06
N PHE A 231 10.31 13.59 15.52
CA PHE A 231 10.00 15.00 15.57
C PHE A 231 11.26 15.85 15.36
N GLU A 232 11.66 16.08 14.10
CA GLU A 232 12.42 17.31 13.76
C GLU A 232 11.54 18.56 13.92
N THR A 233 10.21 18.38 13.99
CA THR A 233 9.19 19.42 14.19
C THR A 233 8.28 19.09 15.37
N ASP A 234 7.89 20.13 16.11
CA ASP A 234 7.22 20.10 17.42
C ASP A 234 5.94 19.23 17.48
N PRO A 235 5.95 18.06 18.17
CA PRO A 235 4.88 17.05 18.14
C PRO A 235 3.50 17.58 18.55
N THR A 236 3.47 18.52 19.49
CA THR A 236 2.23 19.00 20.11
C THR A 236 1.47 19.98 19.23
N ASN A 237 2.18 20.79 18.45
CA ASN A 237 1.56 21.77 17.57
C ASN A 237 1.05 21.13 16.28
N ASP A 238 1.78 20.16 15.73
CA ASP A 238 1.42 19.53 14.45
C ASP A 238 0.28 18.51 14.61
N ILE A 239 0.28 17.67 15.65
CA ILE A 239 -0.75 16.64 15.85
C ILE A 239 -2.10 17.27 16.24
N GLY A 240 -2.09 18.21 17.20
CA GLY A 240 -3.30 18.89 17.66
C GLY A 240 -3.92 19.80 16.61
N ALA A 241 -3.11 20.57 15.85
CA ALA A 241 -3.62 21.41 14.77
C ALA A 241 -4.09 20.57 13.56
N THR A 242 -3.38 19.49 13.21
CA THR A 242 -3.78 18.59 12.13
C THR A 242 -5.10 17.90 12.45
N LEU A 243 -5.28 17.36 13.65
CA LEU A 243 -6.56 16.75 14.07
C LEU A 243 -7.71 17.76 14.15
N ARG A 244 -7.46 18.97 14.69
CA ARG A 244 -8.47 20.04 14.72
C ARG A 244 -8.90 20.47 13.32
N SER A 245 -7.94 20.68 12.42
CA SER A 245 -8.23 21.06 11.02
C SER A 245 -9.02 19.98 10.26
N VAL A 246 -8.70 18.70 10.48
CA VAL A 246 -9.43 17.54 9.91
C VAL A 246 -10.85 17.47 10.46
N TRP A 247 -11.03 17.79 11.75
CA TRP A 247 -12.34 17.83 12.40
C TRP A 247 -13.20 19.01 11.92
N ASP A 248 -12.60 20.17 11.73
CA ASP A 248 -13.27 21.36 11.20
C ASP A 248 -13.66 21.16 9.72
N GLU A 249 -12.83 20.46 8.94
CA GLU A 249 -13.14 20.07 7.56
C GLU A 249 -14.22 18.97 7.49
N ALA A 250 -14.26 18.05 8.47
CA ALA A 250 -15.32 17.05 8.60
C ALA A 250 -16.67 17.67 9.01
N LYS A 251 -16.67 18.70 9.87
CA LYS A 251 -17.89 19.48 10.22
C LYS A 251 -18.47 20.26 9.04
N ALA A 252 -17.62 20.68 8.09
CA ALA A 252 -18.04 21.48 6.94
C ALA A 252 -18.83 20.68 5.88
N LYS A 253 -18.94 19.35 6.00
CA LYS A 253 -19.76 18.50 5.12
C LYS A 253 -20.88 17.81 5.90
N PRO A 254 -22.16 17.96 5.49
CA PRO A 254 -23.29 17.47 6.25
C PRO A 254 -23.47 15.98 5.93
N ILE A 255 -22.80 15.12 6.68
CA ILE A 255 -23.28 13.76 6.88
C ILE A 255 -23.39 13.61 8.39
N SER A 256 -24.61 13.36 8.85
CA SER A 256 -25.01 13.20 10.24
C SER A 256 -23.95 12.48 11.09
N LEU A 257 -23.25 13.22 11.96
CA LEU A 257 -22.44 12.63 13.03
C LEU A 257 -23.09 12.99 14.37
N HIS A 258 -23.93 12.06 14.85
CA HIS A 258 -24.45 12.06 16.21
C HIS A 258 -23.32 11.83 17.25
N SER A 259 -23.65 12.06 18.52
CA SER A 259 -22.87 11.90 19.78
C SER A 259 -21.62 10.99 19.78
N PRO A 260 -21.65 9.73 19.28
CA PRO A 260 -20.50 8.80 19.33
C PRO A 260 -19.21 9.31 18.64
N ALA A 261 -19.32 10.24 17.68
CA ALA A 261 -18.17 10.75 16.95
C ALA A 261 -17.19 11.57 17.81
N LYS A 262 -17.71 12.31 18.79
CA LYS A 262 -16.87 13.15 19.68
C LYS A 262 -16.04 12.30 20.63
N GLN A 263 -16.59 11.19 21.11
CA GLN A 263 -15.91 10.26 22.00
C GLN A 263 -14.81 9.48 21.27
N SER A 264 -15.07 9.03 20.03
CA SER A 264 -14.06 8.41 19.17
C SER A 264 -12.91 9.35 18.81
N SER A 265 -13.20 10.65 18.64
CA SER A 265 -12.17 11.68 18.41
C SER A 265 -11.29 11.90 19.64
N LYS A 266 -11.88 12.01 20.84
CA LYS A 266 -11.13 12.13 22.11
C LYS A 266 -10.25 10.91 22.38
N ARG A 267 -10.77 9.70 22.14
CA ARG A 267 -10.00 8.44 22.26
C ARG A 267 -8.85 8.35 21.26
N CYS A 268 -9.07 8.74 20.00
CA CYS A 268 -8.00 8.83 19.00
C CYS A 268 -6.92 9.85 19.42
N GLN A 269 -7.32 11.00 19.96
CA GLN A 269 -6.39 12.02 20.43
C GLN A 269 -5.57 11.52 21.63
N LEU A 270 -6.20 10.84 22.59
CA LEU A 270 -5.52 10.22 23.73
C LEU A 270 -4.49 9.18 23.28
N ALA A 271 -4.87 8.27 22.37
CA ALA A 271 -3.98 7.24 21.84
C ALA A 271 -2.74 7.84 21.16
N LEU A 272 -2.92 8.92 20.38
CA LEU A 272 -1.82 9.64 19.75
C LEU A 272 -0.88 10.28 20.78
N LEU A 273 -1.42 10.92 21.83
CA LEU A 273 -0.63 11.53 22.90
C LEU A 273 0.16 10.47 23.70
N LEU A 274 -0.48 9.37 24.09
CA LEU A 274 0.18 8.26 24.79
C LEU A 274 1.26 7.59 23.93
N SER A 275 1.01 7.39 22.63
CA SER A 275 2.02 6.85 21.71
C SER A 275 3.24 7.77 21.59
N SER A 276 3.01 9.09 21.61
CA SER A 276 4.06 10.10 21.53
C SER A 276 4.92 10.09 22.80
N LEU A 277 4.31 10.03 23.98
CA LEU A 277 5.02 9.90 25.26
C LEU A 277 5.86 8.62 25.33
N ALA A 278 5.30 7.48 24.91
CA ALA A 278 6.02 6.21 24.91
C ALA A 278 7.22 6.18 23.95
N ARG A 279 7.11 6.85 22.80
CA ARG A 279 8.23 7.00 21.84
C ARG A 279 9.31 7.95 22.39
N MET A 280 8.92 9.01 23.09
CA MET A 280 9.86 9.91 23.79
C MET A 280 10.66 9.19 24.88
N ASP A 281 10.02 8.31 25.67
CA ASP A 281 10.71 7.44 26.67
C ASP A 281 11.78 6.56 25.99
N VAL A 282 11.46 5.94 24.86
CA VAL A 282 12.43 5.12 24.10
C VAL A 282 13.60 5.96 23.58
N GLN A 283 13.33 7.16 23.04
CA GLN A 283 14.37 8.07 22.54
C GLN A 283 15.29 8.55 23.67
N GLN A 284 14.72 8.90 24.82
CA GLN A 284 15.47 9.34 25.99
C GLN A 284 16.40 8.23 26.51
N ARG A 285 15.91 6.99 26.61
CA ARG A 285 16.73 5.82 26.97
C ARG A 285 17.80 5.49 25.93
N ALA A 286 17.54 5.77 24.65
CA ALA A 286 18.50 5.55 23.57
C ALA A 286 19.65 6.55 23.61
N CYS A 287 19.37 7.82 23.90
CA CYS A 287 20.37 8.87 23.92
C CYS A 287 21.32 8.79 25.13
N ARG A 288 20.96 8.09 26.21
CA ARG A 288 21.75 7.94 27.46
C ARG A 288 22.28 9.26 28.05
N LYS A 289 21.63 10.38 27.71
CA LYS A 289 21.94 11.73 28.19
C LYS A 289 20.79 12.21 29.07
N LYS A 290 21.06 13.16 29.98
CA LYS A 290 19.99 13.87 30.71
C LYS A 290 19.03 14.50 29.71
N ALA A 291 17.75 14.52 30.05
CA ALA A 291 16.70 15.08 29.20
C ALA A 291 17.07 16.54 28.88
N ASP A 292 17.08 16.87 27.59
CA ASP A 292 17.28 18.25 27.13
C ASP A 292 16.06 19.09 27.53
N CYS A 293 16.25 20.40 27.79
CA CYS A 293 15.17 21.30 28.19
C CYS A 293 14.01 21.26 27.18
N LYS A 294 14.30 21.12 25.88
CA LYS A 294 13.29 20.98 24.82
C LYS A 294 12.46 19.71 24.92
N LEU A 295 13.07 18.60 25.37
CA LEU A 295 12.40 17.31 25.52
C LEU A 295 11.49 17.31 26.76
N ILE A 296 11.91 18.00 27.82
CA ILE A 296 11.08 18.24 29.02
C ILE A 296 9.90 19.15 28.68
N GLU A 297 10.12 20.27 27.98
CA GLU A 297 9.05 21.17 27.52
C GLU A 297 8.05 20.48 26.59
N ALA A 298 8.51 19.57 25.72
CA ALA A 298 7.62 18.77 24.89
C ALA A 298 6.82 17.75 25.72
N PHE A 299 7.45 17.11 26.70
CA PHE A 299 6.80 16.15 27.59
C PHE A 299 5.69 16.84 28.41
N ASP A 300 6.00 17.97 29.04
CA ASP A 300 5.04 18.74 29.85
C ASP A 300 3.85 19.20 29.01
N ARG A 301 4.08 19.65 27.77
CA ARG A 301 2.98 20.05 26.87
C ARG A 301 2.07 18.88 26.49
N ILE A 302 2.62 17.69 26.28
CA ILE A 302 1.83 16.49 25.97
C ILE A 302 1.02 16.06 27.20
N VAL A 303 1.64 16.02 28.39
CA VAL A 303 0.95 15.68 29.64
C VAL A 303 -0.17 16.69 29.95
N MET A 304 0.09 17.99 29.81
CA MET A 304 -0.95 19.02 29.96
C MET A 304 -2.07 18.86 28.94
N SER A 305 -1.77 18.41 27.72
CA SER A 305 -2.81 18.11 26.72
C SER A 305 -3.66 16.90 27.12
N VAL A 306 -3.07 15.88 27.75
CA VAL A 306 -3.82 14.74 28.32
C VAL A 306 -4.71 15.19 29.47
N LEU A 307 -4.19 16.04 30.37
CA LEU A 307 -4.96 16.59 31.49
C LEU A 307 -6.09 17.50 31.02
N MET A 308 -5.87 18.36 30.02
CA MET A 308 -6.94 19.20 29.43
C MET A 308 -8.05 18.37 28.78
N LEU A 309 -7.71 17.21 28.18
CA LEU A 309 -8.73 16.28 27.66
C LEU A 309 -9.58 15.64 28.76
N TYR A 310 -8.99 15.49 29.95
CA TYR A 310 -9.63 14.95 31.15
C TYR A 310 -10.42 16.02 31.94
N ASP A 311 -9.94 17.27 32.00
CA ASP A 311 -10.62 18.37 32.69
C ASP A 311 -11.81 18.90 31.87
N GLY A 312 -11.74 18.87 30.54
CA GLY A 312 -12.85 19.23 29.65
C GLY A 312 -14.04 18.26 29.67
N THR A 313 -14.01 17.22 30.52
CA THR A 313 -15.16 16.39 30.88
C THR A 313 -15.75 16.72 32.25
N ASN A 314 -15.04 17.48 33.08
CA ASN A 314 -15.45 17.88 34.42
C ASN A 314 -16.08 19.28 34.48
N GLU A 315 -16.41 19.91 33.35
CA GLU A 315 -17.20 21.15 33.32
C GLU A 315 -18.68 20.90 33.73
N ILE A 316 -18.87 20.82 35.05
CA ILE A 316 -19.90 21.50 35.87
C ILE A 316 -21.35 21.42 35.36
N SER A 317 -22.15 20.55 36.00
CA SER A 317 -23.58 20.79 36.20
C SER A 317 -23.75 22.04 37.10
N PRO A 318 -24.41 23.13 36.65
CA PRO A 318 -24.36 24.45 37.28
C PRO A 318 -25.30 24.63 38.48
N HIS A 319 -25.44 23.61 39.32
CA HIS A 319 -26.17 23.73 40.59
C HIS A 319 -25.34 23.20 41.76
N GLN A 320 -24.25 23.90 42.08
CA GLN A 320 -23.76 23.99 43.46
C GLN A 320 -23.00 25.32 43.61
N THR A 321 -23.47 26.08 44.59
CA THR A 321 -23.11 27.47 44.91
C THR A 321 -21.61 27.68 45.19
N PRO A 322 -21.06 28.89 44.95
CA PRO A 322 -19.64 29.16 45.05
C PRO A 322 -19.28 29.56 46.49
N GLU A 323 -19.00 28.61 47.36
CA GLU A 323 -18.19 28.87 48.54
C GLU A 323 -17.20 27.73 48.74
N ASN A 324 -15.94 28.09 48.97
CA ASN A 324 -14.76 27.24 49.20
C ASN A 324 -13.95 26.87 47.96
N SER A 325 -13.41 27.91 47.31
CA SER A 325 -12.06 27.83 46.76
C SER A 325 -11.06 27.61 47.90
N ASN A 326 -10.65 26.36 48.17
CA ASN A 326 -9.39 26.02 48.82
C ASN A 326 -9.08 24.52 48.63
N ILE A 327 -8.01 24.24 47.88
CA ILE A 327 -7.09 23.09 47.97
C ILE A 327 -7.78 21.74 48.23
N ILE A 328 -7.99 20.96 47.15
CA ILE A 328 -8.37 19.55 47.23
C ILE A 328 -7.15 18.76 47.74
N LEU A 329 -7.02 18.70 49.07
CA LEU A 329 -6.26 17.66 49.75
C LEU A 329 -7.18 16.44 49.86
N HIS A 330 -6.70 15.26 49.46
CA HIS A 330 -7.36 13.97 49.60
C HIS A 330 -8.16 13.88 50.91
N LYS A 331 -9.49 13.91 50.80
CA LYS A 331 -10.38 13.49 51.89
C LYS A 331 -10.32 11.97 51.88
N SER A 332 -9.65 11.37 52.86
CA SER A 332 -9.73 9.92 53.08
C SER A 332 -11.21 9.57 53.27
N GLU A 333 -11.77 8.76 52.38
CA GLU A 333 -13.08 8.14 52.61
C GLU A 333 -13.02 7.45 53.97
N ALA A 334 -13.95 7.80 54.86
CA ALA A 334 -14.04 7.15 56.17
C ALA A 334 -14.33 5.66 55.94
N GLU A 335 -13.66 4.81 56.70
CA GLU A 335 -13.74 3.34 56.57
C GLU A 335 -15.20 2.83 56.69
N ASP A 336 -16.03 3.55 57.43
CA ASP A 336 -17.47 3.33 57.60
C ASP A 336 -18.25 3.52 56.28
N GLU A 337 -17.87 4.50 55.47
CA GLU A 337 -18.56 4.82 54.22
C GLU A 337 -18.21 3.82 53.10
N ARG A 338 -16.97 3.29 53.13
CA ARG A 338 -16.53 2.20 52.25
C ARG A 338 -17.18 0.87 52.65
N SER A 339 -17.30 0.60 53.95
CA SER A 339 -17.95 -0.62 54.45
C SER A 339 -19.46 -0.59 54.22
N GLU A 340 -20.12 0.55 54.35
CA GLU A 340 -21.54 0.69 54.00
C GLU A 340 -21.80 0.49 52.49
N ARG A 341 -20.91 0.97 51.62
CA ARG A 341 -20.99 0.73 50.16
C ARG A 341 -20.86 -0.75 49.81
N LEU A 342 -19.82 -1.42 50.35
CA LEU A 342 -19.61 -2.85 50.17
C LEU A 342 -20.76 -3.69 50.76
N PHE A 343 -21.38 -3.21 51.85
CA PHE A 343 -22.55 -3.85 52.44
C PHE A 343 -23.78 -3.72 51.54
N ARG A 344 -24.03 -2.54 50.94
CA ARG A 344 -25.15 -2.34 50.02
C ARG A 344 -25.02 -3.15 48.72
N GLU A 345 -23.80 -3.37 48.24
CA GLU A 345 -23.53 -4.21 47.06
C GLU A 345 -23.77 -5.71 47.31
N GLN A 346 -23.85 -6.16 48.57
CA GLN A 346 -24.13 -7.57 48.92
C GLN A 346 -25.61 -7.91 48.96
N PHE A 347 -26.51 -6.92 48.93
CA PHE A 347 -27.95 -7.14 48.91
C PHE A 347 -28.50 -6.92 47.50
N PRO A 348 -29.20 -7.92 46.91
CA PRO A 348 -29.93 -7.73 45.68
C PRO A 348 -30.94 -6.57 45.80
N ASP A 349 -30.98 -5.71 44.79
CA ASP A 349 -31.88 -4.56 44.78
C ASP A 349 -33.31 -4.98 44.42
N HIS A 350 -34.08 -5.33 45.45
CA HIS A 350 -35.48 -5.72 45.32
C HIS A 350 -36.41 -4.55 44.92
N ALA A 351 -35.92 -3.31 44.83
CA ALA A 351 -36.74 -2.19 44.38
C ALA A 351 -37.17 -2.36 42.92
N LYS A 352 -36.29 -2.93 42.07
CA LYS A 352 -36.63 -3.24 40.68
C LYS A 352 -37.67 -4.35 40.56
N GLU A 353 -37.51 -5.43 41.33
CA GLU A 353 -38.48 -6.54 41.36
C GLU A 353 -39.84 -6.09 41.90
N PHE A 354 -39.86 -5.19 42.89
CA PHE A 354 -41.10 -4.64 43.44
C PHE A 354 -41.80 -3.71 42.45
N CYS A 355 -41.05 -2.88 41.70
CA CYS A 355 -41.60 -2.08 40.61
C CYS A 355 -42.18 -2.95 39.49
N GLU A 356 -41.52 -4.06 39.12
CA GLU A 356 -42.03 -5.02 38.13
C GLU A 356 -43.34 -5.70 38.59
N ILE A 357 -43.43 -6.04 39.88
CA ILE A 357 -44.66 -6.61 40.46
C ILE A 357 -45.79 -5.57 40.45
N VAL A 358 -45.51 -4.31 40.79
CA VAL A 358 -46.49 -3.22 40.77
C VAL A 358 -46.98 -2.95 39.34
N GLU A 359 -46.07 -2.88 38.35
CA GLU A 359 -46.45 -2.76 36.94
C GLU A 359 -47.30 -3.96 36.50
N SER A 360 -46.93 -5.20 36.88
CA SER A 360 -47.70 -6.40 36.50
C SER A 360 -49.13 -6.45 37.06
N ILE A 361 -49.39 -5.75 38.19
CA ILE A 361 -50.72 -5.62 38.79
C ILE A 361 -51.52 -4.52 38.07
N GLU A 362 -50.86 -3.44 37.63
CA GLU A 362 -51.50 -2.35 36.88
C GLU A 362 -51.88 -2.74 35.44
N TYR A 363 -51.20 -3.73 34.84
CA TYR A 363 -51.53 -4.27 33.50
C TYR A 363 -52.61 -5.37 33.49
N ALA A 364 -53.19 -5.74 34.64
CA ALA A 364 -54.19 -6.81 34.72
C ALA A 364 -55.65 -6.33 34.55
N ASP A 365 -55.91 -5.02 34.46
CA ASP A 365 -57.29 -4.49 34.59
C ASP A 365 -57.74 -3.49 33.51
N ASP A 366 -57.14 -3.46 32.31
CA ASP A 366 -57.74 -2.71 31.20
C ASP A 366 -57.51 -3.35 29.80
N ASP A 367 -58.62 -3.83 29.23
CA ASP A 367 -58.80 -4.24 27.83
C ASP A 367 -58.92 -2.99 26.92
N ALA A 368 -57.84 -2.56 26.25
CA ALA A 368 -57.90 -1.69 25.04
C ALA A 368 -56.54 -1.59 24.31
N PRO A 369 -56.51 -1.33 22.98
CA PRO A 369 -55.44 -1.80 22.12
C PRO A 369 -54.19 -0.90 22.04
N THR A 370 -53.10 -1.60 21.77
CA THR A 370 -51.69 -1.24 21.59
C THR A 370 -51.43 0.03 20.75
N GLU A 371 -50.90 1.08 21.38
CA GLU A 371 -49.93 1.99 20.77
C GLU A 371 -48.54 1.62 21.27
N VAL A 372 -47.69 1.17 20.35
CA VAL A 372 -46.30 0.78 20.63
C VAL A 372 -45.48 2.06 20.77
N ASP A 373 -45.40 2.59 21.98
CA ASP A 373 -44.43 3.63 22.31
C ASP A 373 -43.04 3.00 22.47
N THR A 374 -42.21 3.25 21.46
CA THR A 374 -40.81 2.83 21.40
C THR A 374 -39.97 3.88 22.12
N SER A 375 -40.02 3.83 23.46
CA SER A 375 -39.22 4.71 24.32
C SER A 375 -38.73 3.96 25.57
N LYS A 376 -37.97 2.89 25.36
CA LYS A 376 -37.07 2.31 26.37
C LYS A 376 -35.66 2.11 25.78
N GLU A 377 -35.01 3.21 25.41
CA GLU A 377 -33.55 3.31 25.24
C GLU A 377 -33.08 4.70 25.71
N THR A 378 -33.23 4.99 27.00
CA THR A 378 -32.57 6.14 27.62
C THR A 378 -32.27 5.77 29.06
N GLU A 379 -31.02 5.33 29.31
CA GLU A 379 -30.23 5.54 30.55
C GLU A 379 -28.99 4.62 30.60
N ALA A 380 -28.23 4.52 29.50
CA ALA A 380 -26.91 3.86 29.53
C ALA A 380 -25.78 4.64 28.82
N ASP A 381 -26.08 5.59 27.93
CA ASP A 381 -25.05 6.19 27.05
C ASP A 381 -24.69 7.65 27.41
N THR A 382 -24.39 7.91 28.67
CA THR A 382 -23.66 9.14 29.07
C THR A 382 -22.50 8.84 30.02
N GLU A 383 -21.73 7.79 29.73
CA GLU A 383 -20.40 7.66 30.35
C GLU A 383 -19.47 8.75 29.80
N GLY A 384 -19.11 9.70 30.66
CA GLY A 384 -18.09 10.70 30.39
C GLY A 384 -16.79 10.05 29.93
N PHE A 385 -16.01 10.75 29.10
CA PHE A 385 -14.67 10.31 28.73
C PHE A 385 -13.78 10.28 29.98
N ALA A 386 -13.51 9.08 30.50
CA ALA A 386 -12.64 8.84 31.65
C ALA A 386 -11.36 8.10 31.20
N LEU A 387 -10.23 8.45 31.81
CA LEU A 387 -8.99 7.70 31.69
C LEU A 387 -9.15 6.38 32.47
N SER A 388 -8.70 5.26 31.89
CA SER A 388 -8.66 4.00 32.63
C SER A 388 -7.54 4.00 33.67
N ASP A 389 -7.68 3.17 34.72
CA ASP A 389 -6.63 3.01 35.74
C ASP A 389 -5.29 2.60 35.13
N ASP A 390 -5.31 1.80 34.07
CA ASP A 390 -4.12 1.40 33.31
C ASP A 390 -3.48 2.59 32.56
N GLU A 391 -4.28 3.49 31.97
CA GLU A 391 -3.82 4.69 31.29
C GLU A 391 -3.19 5.69 32.27
N VAL A 392 -3.78 5.85 33.46
CA VAL A 392 -3.24 6.69 34.54
C VAL A 392 -1.95 6.09 35.09
N SER A 393 -1.91 4.78 35.31
CA SER A 393 -0.71 4.07 35.75
C SER A 393 0.42 4.23 34.73
N LEU A 394 0.12 4.05 33.44
CA LEU A 394 1.07 4.24 32.35
C LEU A 394 1.60 5.67 32.28
N LEU A 395 0.75 6.69 32.47
CA LEU A 395 1.17 8.09 32.48
C LEU A 395 2.12 8.37 33.64
N CYS A 396 1.79 7.88 34.84
CA CYS A 396 2.64 7.96 36.02
C CYS A 396 3.98 7.24 35.82
N GLU A 397 3.98 6.06 35.18
CA GLU A 397 5.19 5.34 34.83
C GLU A 397 6.06 6.13 33.85
N LEU A 398 5.49 6.64 32.76
CA LEU A 398 6.23 7.41 31.75
C LEU A 398 6.82 8.69 32.36
N HIS A 399 6.05 9.41 33.19
CA HIS A 399 6.54 10.55 33.95
C HIS A 399 7.71 10.13 34.87
N ARG A 400 7.55 9.06 35.64
CA ARG A 400 8.60 8.53 36.51
C ARG A 400 9.87 8.19 35.72
N PHE A 401 9.75 7.55 34.56
CA PHE A 401 10.89 7.14 33.74
C PHE A 401 11.61 8.32 33.05
N MET A 402 10.88 9.38 32.72
CA MET A 402 11.46 10.58 32.13
C MET A 402 12.30 11.39 33.13
N PHE A 403 11.89 11.40 34.40
CA PHE A 403 12.52 12.23 35.44
C PHE A 403 13.38 11.47 36.45
N LEU A 404 13.38 10.13 36.47
CA LEU A 404 14.36 9.38 37.25
C LEU A 404 15.74 9.40 36.57
N ASP A 405 16.78 9.82 37.30
CA ASP A 405 18.19 9.85 36.85
C ASP A 405 18.82 8.43 36.74
N ALA A 406 18.00 7.37 36.75
CA ALA A 406 18.44 6.00 36.62
C ALA A 406 18.69 5.68 35.14
N VAL A 407 19.96 5.57 34.76
CA VAL A 407 20.40 5.18 33.41
C VAL A 407 20.03 3.72 33.14
N GLN A 408 18.75 3.46 32.86
CA GLN A 408 18.30 2.19 32.32
C GLN A 408 18.47 2.24 30.79
N GLY A 409 19.25 1.30 30.25
CA GLY A 409 19.38 1.12 28.81
C GLY A 409 18.02 0.80 28.16
N ILE A 410 17.95 0.92 26.83
CA ILE A 410 16.74 0.54 26.08
C ILE A 410 16.44 -0.94 26.36
N ASN A 411 15.25 -1.23 26.86
CA ASN A 411 14.72 -2.59 27.06
C ASN A 411 13.72 -2.90 25.94
N ASP A 412 13.62 -4.16 25.52
CA ASP A 412 12.61 -4.58 24.54
C ASP A 412 11.19 -4.33 25.05
N HIS A 413 10.96 -4.34 26.37
CA HIS A 413 9.66 -3.99 26.94
C HIS A 413 9.21 -2.55 26.57
N CYS A 414 10.09 -1.55 26.67
CA CYS A 414 9.71 -0.17 26.34
C CYS A 414 9.51 0.01 24.82
N ARG A 415 10.27 -0.73 24.00
CA ARG A 415 10.10 -0.75 22.54
C ARG A 415 8.77 -1.38 22.13
N ILE A 416 8.44 -2.55 22.67
CA ILE A 416 7.19 -3.25 22.38
C ILE A 416 6.00 -2.39 22.82
N ARG A 417 6.09 -1.75 24.00
CA ARG A 417 5.07 -0.81 24.48
C ARG A 417 4.86 0.37 23.52
N ALA A 418 5.94 1.04 23.11
CA ALA A 418 5.87 2.17 22.18
C ALA A 418 5.33 1.75 20.80
N PHE A 419 5.65 0.55 20.34
CA PHE A 419 5.10 -0.01 19.10
C PHE A 419 3.60 -0.33 19.23
N LYS A 420 3.18 -1.00 20.30
CA LYS A 420 1.76 -1.32 20.57
C LYS A 420 0.90 -0.05 20.64
N LEU A 421 1.36 0.96 21.37
CA LEU A 421 0.65 2.24 21.47
C LEU A 421 0.64 3.01 20.14
N GLY A 422 1.71 2.93 19.36
CA GLY A 422 1.73 3.50 18.00
C GLY A 422 0.76 2.80 17.05
N TYR A 423 0.67 1.47 17.13
CA TYR A 423 -0.28 0.68 16.35
C TYR A 423 -1.74 0.98 16.75
N ASP A 424 -2.04 1.04 18.04
CA ASP A 424 -3.37 1.39 18.53
C ASP A 424 -3.76 2.82 18.08
N ALA A 425 -2.86 3.79 18.22
CA ALA A 425 -3.08 5.14 17.72
C ALA A 425 -3.32 5.19 16.19
N ALA A 426 -2.59 4.39 15.41
CA ALA A 426 -2.80 4.28 13.96
C ALA A 426 -4.16 3.63 13.63
N SER A 427 -4.60 2.66 14.43
CA SER A 427 -5.90 2.01 14.30
C SER A 427 -7.05 2.98 14.60
N GLN A 428 -6.98 3.69 15.73
CA GLN A 428 -7.95 4.72 16.10
C GLN A 428 -8.01 5.85 15.06
N LEU A 429 -6.85 6.27 14.55
CA LEU A 429 -6.77 7.23 13.46
C LEU A 429 -7.46 6.70 12.20
N ASN A 430 -7.28 5.42 11.85
CA ASN A 430 -7.95 4.80 10.72
C ASN A 430 -9.47 4.79 10.89
N HIS A 431 -9.97 4.46 12.08
CA HIS A 431 -11.40 4.48 12.39
C HIS A 431 -12.02 5.87 12.22
N VAL A 432 -11.35 6.92 12.68
CA VAL A 432 -11.81 8.31 12.54
C VAL A 432 -11.70 8.81 11.09
N THR A 433 -10.83 8.19 10.28
CA THR A 433 -10.51 8.64 8.92
C THR A 433 -11.04 7.73 7.82
N GLN A 434 -11.81 6.70 8.16
CA GLN A 434 -12.38 5.71 7.24
C GLN A 434 -13.23 6.35 6.12
N TRP A 435 -13.89 7.48 6.40
CA TRP A 435 -14.64 8.23 5.39
C TRP A 435 -13.77 8.79 4.26
N MET A 436 -12.46 8.96 4.49
CA MET A 436 -11.50 9.37 3.46
C MET A 436 -11.08 8.21 2.55
N GLU A 437 -11.22 6.95 2.98
CA GLU A 437 -10.89 5.78 2.16
C GLU A 437 -11.83 5.62 0.95
N SER A 438 -13.08 6.08 1.06
CA SER A 438 -14.04 6.09 -0.06
C SER A 438 -13.56 6.94 -1.26
N LYS A 439 -12.57 7.83 -1.04
CA LYS A 439 -11.89 8.60 -2.11
C LYS A 439 -10.55 8.03 -2.54
N ARG A 440 -10.01 7.02 -1.84
CA ARG A 440 -8.72 6.41 -2.13
C ARG A 440 -8.90 5.09 -2.87
N ASN A 441 -8.78 5.17 -4.18
CA ASN A 441 -8.58 3.98 -5.00
C ASN A 441 -7.08 3.63 -4.98
N THR A 442 -6.63 2.79 -4.03
CA THR A 442 -5.46 1.89 -4.20
C THR A 442 -5.28 0.99 -2.99
N GLY A 443 -5.27 -0.33 -3.25
CA GLY A 443 -4.86 -1.33 -2.28
C GLY A 443 -3.36 -1.27 -1.94
N LYS A 444 -3.07 -1.86 -0.77
CA LYS A 444 -1.78 -2.16 -0.11
C LYS A 444 -1.55 -1.36 1.19
N SER A 445 -2.12 -1.86 2.29
CA SER A 445 -1.59 -1.59 3.65
C SER A 445 -1.67 -2.84 4.56
N THR A 446 -1.43 -4.03 3.99
CA THR A 446 -1.55 -5.31 4.73
C THR A 446 -0.32 -5.70 5.56
N GLY A 447 0.83 -5.03 5.38
CA GLY A 447 2.08 -5.43 6.02
C GLY A 447 2.15 -5.17 7.52
N ALA A 448 1.73 -3.97 7.95
CA ALA A 448 1.81 -3.57 9.36
C ALA A 448 0.75 -4.28 10.23
N HIS A 449 -0.44 -4.55 9.68
CA HIS A 449 -1.48 -5.35 10.35
C HIS A 449 -1.04 -6.79 10.60
N MET A 450 -0.35 -7.43 9.65
CA MET A 450 0.22 -8.77 9.88
C MET A 450 1.28 -8.77 10.97
N MET A 451 2.18 -7.77 10.99
CA MET A 451 3.21 -7.67 12.03
C MET A 451 2.61 -7.50 13.44
N ALA A 452 1.53 -6.71 13.57
CA ALA A 452 0.86 -6.49 14.85
C ALA A 452 0.12 -7.74 15.35
N LEU A 453 -0.54 -8.49 14.46
CA LEU A 453 -1.15 -9.78 14.79
C LEU A 453 -0.08 -10.78 15.28
N CYS A 454 1.09 -10.82 14.64
CA CYS A 454 2.20 -11.68 15.07
C CYS A 454 2.81 -11.28 16.43
N LEU A 455 2.70 -10.01 16.85
CA LEU A 455 3.20 -9.55 18.15
C LEU A 455 2.18 -9.70 19.28
N HIS A 456 0.89 -9.81 18.96
CA HIS A 456 -0.18 -10.04 19.93
C HIS A 456 -0.24 -11.51 20.39
N THR A 457 0.17 -12.45 19.53
CA THR A 457 0.17 -13.90 19.85
C THR A 457 1.33 -14.36 20.72
N ILE A 458 2.34 -13.52 20.97
CA ILE A 458 3.54 -13.89 21.75
C ILE A 458 3.28 -13.80 23.27
N THR A 459 2.23 -13.11 23.71
CA THR A 459 1.97 -12.92 25.15
C THR A 459 1.16 -14.03 25.80
N ASP A 460 0.49 -14.90 25.03
CA ASP A 460 -0.27 -16.02 25.60
C ASP A 460 0.14 -17.35 24.98
N THR A 461 0.84 -18.14 25.81
CA THR A 461 1.01 -19.60 25.71
C THR A 461 1.93 -20.18 24.63
N LYS A 462 2.68 -21.20 25.07
CA LYS A 462 3.58 -22.06 24.31
C LYS A 462 2.97 -22.53 22.99
N THR A 463 3.33 -21.90 21.88
CA THR A 463 3.24 -22.51 20.56
C THR A 463 4.55 -22.32 19.83
N SER A 464 5.35 -23.39 19.80
CA SER A 464 6.47 -23.52 18.88
C SER A 464 5.90 -23.63 17.46
N PHE A 465 5.97 -22.55 16.69
CA PHE A 465 5.82 -22.66 15.24
C PHE A 465 7.20 -22.91 14.65
N THR A 466 7.57 -24.19 14.56
CA THR A 466 8.65 -24.62 13.68
C THR A 466 8.20 -24.36 12.25
N MET A 467 8.65 -23.24 11.67
CA MET A 467 8.69 -23.14 10.22
C MET A 467 9.75 -24.12 9.72
N ASN A 468 9.25 -25.14 9.01
CA ASN A 468 10.03 -26.14 8.33
C ASN A 468 10.72 -25.46 7.14
N ASP A 469 11.85 -24.81 7.41
CA ASP A 469 12.70 -24.16 6.41
C ASP A 469 13.70 -25.21 5.89
N SER A 470 13.21 -26.11 5.03
CA SER A 470 14.05 -27.08 4.33
C SER A 470 13.59 -27.29 2.89
N ALA A 471 13.60 -26.22 2.08
CA ALA A 471 13.86 -26.32 0.65
C ALA A 471 14.22 -24.93 0.10
N TYR A 472 15.37 -24.83 -0.57
CA TYR A 472 15.85 -23.68 -1.36
C TYR A 472 16.64 -22.56 -0.65
N ARG A 473 17.56 -22.92 0.25
CA ARG A 473 18.85 -22.21 0.32
C ARG A 473 19.88 -22.98 -0.52
N ALA A 474 19.97 -22.63 -1.80
CA ALA A 474 21.13 -22.99 -2.62
C ALA A 474 22.26 -22.02 -2.24
N ASP A 475 23.17 -22.50 -1.40
CA ASP A 475 24.42 -21.83 -1.06
C ASP A 475 25.35 -21.90 -2.28
N PHE A 476 25.77 -20.74 -2.78
CA PHE A 476 26.55 -20.57 -4.01
C PHE A 476 28.07 -20.75 -3.82
N HIS A 477 28.48 -21.23 -2.66
CA HIS A 477 29.86 -21.57 -2.37
C HIS A 477 29.89 -23.02 -1.92
N HIS A 478 30.12 -23.95 -2.84
CA HIS A 478 30.91 -25.19 -2.70
C HIS A 478 30.76 -25.97 -4.01
N ASP A 479 31.63 -25.65 -4.97
CA ASP A 479 31.88 -26.49 -6.14
C ASP A 479 33.20 -27.22 -5.89
N ALA A 480 33.16 -28.55 -5.80
CA ALA A 480 34.31 -29.44 -5.89
C ALA A 480 33.87 -30.90 -6.08
N ASN A 481 33.65 -31.30 -7.33
CA ASN A 481 34.22 -32.50 -8.00
C ASN A 481 33.46 -32.85 -9.27
#